data_AF-A0A5C6EV60-F1
#
_entry.id   AF-A0A5C6EV60-F1
#
_cell.length_a   1.000
_cell.length_b   1.000
_cell.length_c   1.000
_cell.angle_alpha   90.00
_cell.angle_beta   90.00
_cell.angle_gamma   90.00
#
_symmetry.space_group_name_H-M   'P 1'
#
loop_
_entity.id
_entity.type
_entity.pdbx_description
1 polymer ?
#
loop_
_entity_poly.entity_id
_entity_poly.type
_entity_poly.pdbx_seq_one_letter_code
_entity_poly.pdbx_strand_id
1 'polypeptide(L)'
;MSIITESDIEQYTIEELETLGFLFLHEPAIAPNGEFPERQAYRDAVLVGRLRVAIQRLNPNISADTGEQAFREVLRVNSPELLTKNEVFYRLPVQGETKLLKRKISPYA
;
A
#
# COMPACT_ATOMS: atom_id res chain seq x y z
N MET A 1 20.79 12.01 -33.19
CA MET A 1 19.88 12.24 -32.05
C MET A 1 19.74 10.91 -31.35
N SER A 2 20.06 10.81 -30.06
CA SER A 2 19.70 9.63 -29.28
C SER A 2 18.19 9.66 -29.04
N ILE A 3 17.53 8.54 -29.33
CA ILE A 3 16.10 8.39 -29.07
C ILE A 3 15.99 8.07 -27.57
N ILE A 4 15.18 8.84 -26.85
CA ILE A 4 14.81 8.52 -25.47
C ILE A 4 13.80 7.37 -25.54
N THR A 5 14.08 6.29 -24.81
CA THR A 5 13.23 5.09 -24.74
C THR A 5 12.42 5.05 -23.44
N GLU A 6 11.42 4.16 -23.38
CA GLU A 6 10.67 3.91 -22.14
C GLU A 6 11.61 3.45 -21.00
N SER A 7 12.63 2.64 -21.32
CA SER A 7 13.63 2.19 -20.34
C SER A 7 14.50 3.35 -19.82
N ASP A 8 14.84 4.33 -20.65
CA ASP A 8 15.58 5.52 -20.20
C ASP A 8 14.75 6.36 -19.22
N ILE A 9 13.45 6.50 -19.49
CA ILE A 9 12.52 7.24 -18.63
C ILE A 9 12.27 6.49 -17.31
N GLU A 10 12.10 5.16 -17.38
CA GLU A 10 11.94 4.30 -16.21
C GLU A 10 13.16 4.41 -15.28
N GLN A 11 14.36 4.23 -15.83
CA GLN A 11 15.61 4.30 -15.08
C GLN A 11 15.78 5.67 -14.41
N TYR A 12 15.57 6.76 -15.16
CA TYR A 12 15.61 8.11 -14.60
C TYR A 12 14.61 8.30 -13.46
N THR A 13 13.39 7.79 -13.61
CA THR A 13 12.33 7.92 -12.59
C THR A 13 12.67 7.14 -11.33
N ILE A 14 13.26 5.93 -11.46
CA ILE A 14 13.73 5.14 -10.33
C ILE A 14 14.81 5.91 -9.58
N GLU A 15 15.82 6.43 -10.27
CA GLU A 15 16.93 7.19 -9.68
C GLU A 15 16.41 8.42 -8.92
N GLU A 16 15.51 9.20 -9.52
CA GLU A 16 14.88 10.35 -8.86
C GLU A 16 14.12 9.94 -7.58
N LEU A 17 13.34 8.85 -7.63
CA LEU A 17 12.63 8.36 -6.44
C LEU A 17 13.60 7.89 -5.35
N GLU A 18 14.71 7.25 -5.71
CA GLU A 18 15.76 6.87 -4.75
C GLU A 18 16.37 8.11 -4.08
N THR A 19 16.60 9.21 -4.81
CA THR A 19 17.08 10.46 -4.20
C THR A 19 16.10 11.05 -3.18
N LEU A 20 14.79 10.82 -3.36
CA LEU A 20 13.73 11.22 -2.45
C LEU A 20 13.57 10.26 -1.25
N GLY A 21 14.38 9.20 -1.18
CA GLY A 21 14.38 8.21 -0.09
C GLY A 21 13.42 7.04 -0.31
N PHE A 22 12.91 6.84 -1.52
CA PHE A 22 12.18 5.62 -1.86
C PHE A 22 13.16 4.46 -2.05
N LEU A 23 12.77 3.28 -1.60
CA LEU A 23 13.54 2.06 -1.83
C LEU A 23 13.07 1.41 -3.13
N PHE A 24 13.97 1.30 -4.11
CA PHE A 24 13.71 0.49 -5.29
C PHE A 24 13.85 -1.00 -4.96
N LEU A 25 12.92 -1.80 -5.48
CA LEU A 25 12.93 -3.25 -5.36
C LEU A 25 12.63 -3.86 -6.70
N HIS A 26 13.54 -4.72 -7.14
CA HIS A 26 13.42 -5.41 -8.41
C HIS A 26 12.27 -6.43 -8.35
N GLU A 27 11.27 -6.28 -9.23
CA GLU A 27 10.01 -7.03 -9.19
C GLU A 27 10.20 -8.57 -9.14
N PRO A 28 11.10 -9.18 -9.94
CA PRO A 28 11.36 -10.61 -9.88
C PRO A 28 11.78 -11.13 -8.51
N ALA A 29 12.38 -10.29 -7.65
CA ALA A 29 12.75 -10.69 -6.31
C ALA A 29 11.52 -10.89 -5.41
N ILE A 30 10.46 -10.09 -5.60
CA ILE A 30 9.24 -10.10 -4.77
C ILE A 30 8.04 -10.81 -5.40
N ALA A 31 8.21 -11.31 -6.63
CA ALA A 31 7.24 -12.12 -7.36
C ALA A 31 6.89 -13.41 -6.61
N PRO A 32 5.75 -14.08 -6.93
CA PRO A 32 5.34 -15.31 -6.23
C PRO A 32 6.36 -16.46 -6.28
N ASN A 33 7.23 -16.48 -7.30
CA ASN A 33 8.31 -17.43 -7.50
C ASN A 33 9.71 -16.80 -7.34
N GLY A 34 9.78 -15.60 -6.76
CA GLY A 34 11.01 -14.87 -6.53
C GLY A 34 11.79 -15.38 -5.31
N GLU A 35 12.95 -14.77 -5.07
CA GLU A 35 13.82 -15.10 -3.93
C GLU A 35 13.20 -14.69 -2.58
N PHE A 36 12.44 -13.59 -2.57
CA PHE A 36 11.79 -13.01 -1.40
C PHE A 36 10.30 -12.75 -1.70
N PRO A 37 9.49 -13.80 -1.88
CA PRO A 37 8.13 -13.66 -2.39
C PRO A 37 7.25 -12.86 -1.42
N GLU A 38 6.87 -11.66 -1.82
CA GLU A 38 5.90 -10.83 -1.09
C GLU A 38 4.51 -10.86 -1.72
N ARG A 39 4.43 -11.17 -3.02
CA ARG A 39 3.18 -11.38 -3.77
C ARG A 39 2.76 -12.84 -3.69
N GLN A 40 1.46 -13.10 -3.60
CA GLN A 40 0.91 -14.45 -3.71
C GLN A 40 0.55 -14.78 -5.17
N ALA A 41 0.18 -13.77 -5.95
CA ALA A 41 -0.05 -13.85 -7.39
C ALA A 41 0.46 -12.59 -8.10
N TYR A 42 0.83 -12.72 -9.38
CA TYR A 42 1.30 -11.57 -10.19
C TYR A 42 0.28 -10.42 -10.29
N ARG A 43 -1.02 -10.75 -10.18
CA ARG A 43 -2.12 -9.77 -10.19
C ARG A 43 -2.30 -9.01 -8.89
N ASP A 44 -1.58 -9.37 -7.83
CA ASP A 44 -1.75 -8.74 -6.52
C ASP A 44 -1.27 -7.30 -6.58
N ALA A 45 -2.19 -6.37 -6.34
CA ALA A 45 -1.89 -4.94 -6.27
C ALA A 45 -1.42 -4.49 -4.87
N VAL A 46 -1.61 -5.34 -3.85
CA VAL A 46 -1.33 -5.02 -2.45
C VAL A 46 -0.31 -6.01 -1.91
N LEU A 47 0.80 -5.50 -1.38
CA LEU A 47 1.78 -6.28 -0.63
C LEU A 47 1.31 -6.43 0.82
N VAL A 48 0.66 -7.55 1.08
CA VAL A 48 -0.09 -7.82 2.32
C VAL A 48 0.77 -7.66 3.58
N GLY A 49 1.99 -8.22 3.57
CA GLY A 49 2.92 -8.13 4.70
C GLY A 49 3.32 -6.68 4.99
N ARG A 50 3.67 -5.92 3.95
CA ARG A 50 4.03 -4.50 4.08
C ARG A 50 2.87 -3.65 4.57
N LEU A 51 1.66 -3.89 4.07
CA LEU A 51 0.47 -3.17 4.52
C LEU A 51 0.24 -3.36 6.01
N ARG A 52 0.32 -4.61 6.51
CA ARG A 52 0.14 -4.91 7.94
C ARG A 52 1.19 -4.20 8.80
N VAL A 53 2.46 -4.24 8.40
CA VAL A 53 3.56 -3.54 9.10
C VAL A 53 3.37 -2.02 9.06
N ALA A 54 2.97 -1.48 7.90
CA ALA A 54 2.73 -0.06 7.72
C ALA A 54 1.59 0.46 8.61
N ILE A 55 0.49 -0.29 8.73
CA ILE A 55 -0.63 0.06 9.61
C ILE A 55 -0.16 0.22 11.05
N GLN A 56 0.64 -0.72 11.57
CA GLN A 56 1.17 -0.62 12.93
C GLN A 56 2.19 0.51 13.09
N ARG A 57 3.11 0.64 12.13
CA ARG A 57 4.15 1.68 12.15
C ARG A 57 3.57 3.10 12.14
N LEU A 58 2.52 3.33 11.35
CA LEU A 58 1.88 4.64 11.23
C LEU A 58 0.92 4.94 12.39
N ASN A 59 0.46 3.92 13.11
CA ASN A 59 -0.52 4.05 14.19
C ASN A 59 0.01 3.41 15.50
N PRO A 60 1.13 3.88 16.08
CA PRO A 60 1.71 3.24 17.26
C PRO A 60 0.81 3.25 18.51
N ASN A 61 -0.24 4.09 18.51
CA ASN A 61 -1.17 4.25 19.63
C ASN A 61 -2.39 3.31 19.57
N ILE A 62 -2.58 2.54 18.49
CA ILE A 62 -3.67 1.57 18.38
C ILE A 62 -3.19 0.18 18.81
N SER A 63 -4.09 -0.64 19.36
CA SER A 63 -3.74 -2.01 19.72
C SER A 63 -3.47 -2.86 18.47
N ALA A 64 -2.68 -3.92 18.63
CA ALA A 64 -2.43 -4.91 17.58
C ALA A 64 -3.74 -5.43 16.95
N ASP A 65 -4.72 -5.77 17.79
CA ASP A 65 -6.04 -6.24 17.35
C ASP A 65 -6.79 -5.21 16.51
N THR A 66 -6.73 -3.92 16.89
CA THR A 66 -7.37 -2.83 16.14
C THR A 66 -6.72 -2.67 14.78
N GLY A 67 -5.39 -2.71 14.72
CA GLY A 67 -4.67 -2.62 13.45
C GLY A 67 -4.93 -3.83 12.54
N GLU A 68 -5.01 -5.04 13.10
CA GLU A 68 -5.37 -6.25 12.32
C GLU A 68 -6.81 -6.19 11.80
N GLN A 69 -7.72 -5.57 12.55
CA GLN A 69 -9.08 -5.32 12.08
C GLN A 69 -9.10 -4.32 10.92
N ALA A 70 -8.39 -3.20 11.04
CA ALA A 70 -8.27 -2.21 9.96
C ALA A 70 -7.64 -2.82 8.69
N PHE A 71 -6.59 -3.62 8.86
CA PHE A 71 -5.97 -4.38 7.78
C PHE A 71 -6.98 -5.27 7.04
N ARG A 72 -7.80 -6.03 7.78
CA ARG A 72 -8.85 -6.88 7.18
C ARG A 72 -9.93 -6.06 6.47
N GLU A 73 -10.29 -4.88 6.98
CA GLU A 73 -11.26 -4.01 6.33
C GLU A 73 -10.74 -3.47 4.99
N VAL A 74 -9.47 -3.02 4.95
CA VAL A 74 -8.82 -2.54 3.71
C VAL A 74 -8.76 -3.63 2.64
N LEU A 75 -8.39 -4.88 3.01
CA LEU A 75 -8.34 -5.99 2.06
C LEU A 75 -9.71 -6.46 1.56
N ARG A 76 -10.78 -6.17 2.32
CA ARG A 76 -12.15 -6.53 1.94
C ARG A 76 -12.83 -5.52 1.04
N VAL A 77 -12.17 -4.41 0.70
CA VAL A 77 -12.70 -3.44 -0.26
C VAL A 77 -12.92 -4.13 -1.60
N ASN A 78 -14.17 -4.45 -1.87
CA ASN A 78 -14.60 -5.11 -3.08
C ASN A 78 -15.84 -4.40 -3.60
N SER A 79 -15.79 -4.01 -4.87
CA SER A 79 -16.88 -3.40 -5.61
C SER A 79 -16.82 -3.92 -7.05
N PRO A 80 -17.96 -4.20 -7.70
CA PRO A 80 -17.99 -4.54 -9.12
C PRO A 80 -17.46 -3.40 -10.01
N GLU A 81 -17.46 -2.16 -9.51
CA GLU A 81 -16.95 -0.99 -10.22
C GLU A 81 -15.54 -0.62 -9.73
N LEU A 82 -14.57 -0.59 -10.63
CA LEU A 82 -13.17 -0.28 -10.31
C LEU A 82 -12.99 1.11 -9.70
N LEU A 83 -13.71 2.11 -10.20
CA LEU A 83 -13.61 3.48 -9.70
C LEU A 83 -14.06 3.57 -8.24
N THR A 84 -15.23 3.02 -7.95
CA THR A 84 -15.80 2.92 -6.60
C THR A 84 -14.87 2.12 -5.68
N LYS A 85 -14.26 1.04 -6.16
CA LYS A 85 -13.27 0.26 -5.41
C LYS A 85 -12.03 1.10 -5.03
N ASN A 86 -11.46 1.81 -6.00
CA ASN A 86 -10.27 2.63 -5.81
C ASN A 86 -10.55 3.79 -4.84
N GLU A 87 -11.73 4.42 -4.97
CA GLU A 87 -12.14 5.52 -4.10
C GLU A 87 -12.31 5.07 -2.65
N VAL A 88 -13.00 3.95 -2.42
CA VAL A 88 -13.17 3.38 -1.07
C VAL A 88 -11.81 2.94 -0.50
N PHE A 89 -10.94 2.34 -1.32
CA PHE A 89 -9.59 1.96 -0.90
C PHE A 89 -8.75 3.18 -0.49
N TYR A 90 -8.88 4.31 -1.18
CA TYR A 90 -8.17 5.55 -0.82
C TYR A 90 -8.74 6.20 0.45
N ARG A 91 -10.06 6.18 0.63
CA ARG A 91 -10.72 6.81 1.79
C ARG A 91 -10.39 6.12 3.12
N LEU A 92 -10.28 4.78 3.15
CA LEU A 92 -10.07 4.04 4.39
C LEU A 92 -8.79 4.44 5.16
N PRO A 93 -7.59 4.53 4.53
CA PRO A 93 -6.36 4.91 5.21
C PRO A 93 -6.21 6.43 5.40
N VAL A 94 -6.71 7.24 4.46
CA VAL A 94 -6.46 8.69 4.43
C VAL A 94 -7.48 9.49 5.25
N GLN A 95 -8.74 9.03 5.31
CA GLN A 95 -9.83 9.76 5.97
C GLN A 95 -10.27 9.11 7.30
N GLY A 96 -9.67 7.98 7.70
CA GLY A 96 -9.99 7.32 8.97
C GLY A 96 -11.45 6.81 9.06
N GLU A 97 -12.12 6.62 7.92
CA GLU A 97 -13.52 6.16 7.85
C GLU A 97 -13.70 4.66 8.10
N THR A 98 -12.64 3.97 8.50
CA THR A 98 -12.76 2.66 9.16
C THR A 98 -13.73 2.84 10.32
N LYS A 99 -14.80 2.04 10.40
CA LYS A 99 -15.90 2.17 11.38
C LYS A 99 -15.43 2.15 12.85
N LEU A 100 -14.14 1.90 13.09
CA LEU A 100 -13.50 1.65 14.37
C LEU A 100 -12.43 2.69 14.74
N LEU A 101 -11.80 3.37 13.76
CA LEU A 101 -10.84 4.45 14.06
C LEU A 101 -11.56 5.71 14.58
N LYS A 102 -12.86 5.86 14.27
CA LYS A 102 -13.71 6.90 14.83
C LYS A 102 -13.94 6.80 16.35
N ARG A 103 -13.51 5.71 17.02
CA ARG A 103 -13.78 5.52 18.46
C ARG A 103 -12.66 5.95 19.41
N LYS A 104 -11.50 6.40 18.90
CA LYS A 104 -10.40 6.90 19.77
C LYS A 104 -9.65 8.13 19.26
N ILE A 105 -10.01 8.67 18.10
CA ILE A 105 -9.38 9.88 17.56
C ILE A 105 -10.47 10.90 17.23
N SER A 106 -11.17 11.39 18.25
CA SER A 106 -11.81 12.71 18.18
C SER A 106 -11.03 13.65 19.08
N PRO A 107 -10.32 14.66 18.54
CA PRO A 107 -9.83 15.79 19.32
C PRO A 107 -10.93 16.86 19.54
N TYR A 108 -12.16 16.59 19.09
CA TYR A 108 -13.30 17.48 19.28
C TYR A 108 -14.43 16.71 19.99
N ALA A 109 -14.26 16.52 21.29
CA ALA A 109 -15.32 16.31 22.28
C ALA A 109 -14.82 16.84 23.62
#